data_AF-A0A960VQ24-F1
#
_entry.id   AF-A0A960VQ24-F1
#
_cell.length_a   1.000
_cell.length_b   1.000
_cell.length_c   1.000
_cell.angle_alpha   90.00
_cell.angle_beta   90.00
_cell.angle_gamma   90.00
#
_symmetry.space_group_name_H-M   'P 1'
#
loop_
_entity.id
_entity.type
_entity.pdbx_description
1 polymer ?
#
loop_
_entity_poly.entity_id
_entity_poly.type
_entity_poly.pdbx_seq_one_letter_code
_entity_poly.pdbx_strand_id
1 'polypeptide(L)'
;LHSLATIVSTWVLCPVLAGVIAVPIFLLAGKVLKVAKLHALRLDAYTRLALVLAGAAGSYSLGANNIANVMGVFVDVSPFTEFRLADLLHVSSVQQLFLVGALAIAVGVFTYSKKVMMTVGAGVLPLSPVGAWVAVVAHSVVLFLFASEGLEHFLATHGLPTVPLVPVSSSQAVIGGVIGIGLVKGGR
;
A
#
# COMPACT_ATOMS: atom_id res chain seq x y z
N LEU A 1 -3.34 -26.05 8.57
CA LEU A 1 -3.45 -26.18 7.10
C LEU A 1 -4.25 -25.03 6.48
N HIS A 2 -5.47 -24.74 6.98
CA HIS A 2 -6.31 -23.65 6.48
C HIS A 2 -5.61 -22.26 6.49
N SER A 3 -5.02 -21.84 7.61
CA SER A 3 -4.34 -20.54 7.70
C SER A 3 -3.14 -20.39 6.76
N LEU A 4 -2.36 -21.47 6.58
CA LEU A 4 -1.24 -21.50 5.63
C LEU A 4 -1.74 -21.38 4.19
N ALA A 5 -2.85 -22.06 3.84
CA ALA A 5 -3.46 -21.94 2.52
C ALA A 5 -3.94 -20.51 2.25
N THR A 6 -4.51 -19.83 3.25
CA THR A 6 -4.89 -18.40 3.15
C THR A 6 -3.67 -17.52 2.91
N ILE A 7 -2.58 -17.71 3.66
CA ILE A 7 -1.36 -16.92 3.47
C ILE A 7 -0.80 -17.12 2.06
N VAL A 8 -0.65 -18.36 1.62
CA VAL A 8 -0.12 -18.66 0.27
C VAL A 8 -1.03 -18.13 -0.83
N SER A 9 -2.35 -18.19 -0.66
CA SER A 9 -3.28 -17.64 -1.66
C SER A 9 -3.15 -16.12 -1.77
N THR A 10 -2.94 -15.40 -0.65
CA THR A 10 -2.71 -13.94 -0.69
C THR A 10 -1.45 -13.55 -1.46
N TRP A 11 -0.41 -14.39 -1.44
CA TRP A 11 0.83 -14.13 -2.18
C TRP A 11 0.64 -14.22 -3.69
N VAL A 12 -0.30 -15.05 -4.15
CA VAL A 12 -0.67 -15.14 -5.57
C VAL A 12 -1.66 -14.04 -5.93
N LEU A 13 -2.67 -13.81 -5.08
CA LEU A 13 -3.72 -12.81 -5.30
C LEU A 13 -3.18 -11.38 -5.35
N CYS A 14 -2.21 -11.04 -4.49
CA CYS A 14 -1.66 -9.69 -4.38
C CYS A 14 -1.14 -9.11 -5.73
N PRO A 15 -0.15 -9.73 -6.42
CA PRO A 15 0.32 -9.21 -7.70
C PRO A 15 -0.76 -9.23 -8.80
N VAL A 16 -1.64 -10.23 -8.81
CA VAL A 16 -2.72 -10.33 -9.79
C VAL A 16 -3.72 -9.19 -9.63
N LEU A 17 -4.18 -8.94 -8.39
CA LEU A 17 -5.09 -7.84 -8.08
C LEU A 17 -4.45 -6.49 -8.38
N ALA A 18 -3.16 -6.31 -8.08
CA ALA A 18 -2.45 -5.08 -8.41
C ALA A 18 -2.40 -4.82 -9.92
N GLY A 19 -2.15 -5.86 -10.72
CA GLY A 19 -2.22 -5.77 -12.18
C GLY A 19 -3.62 -5.43 -12.67
N VAL A 20 -4.64 -6.13 -12.18
CA VAL A 20 -6.06 -5.90 -12.54
C VAL A 20 -6.51 -4.49 -12.18
N ILE A 21 -6.08 -3.94 -11.04
CA ILE A 21 -6.39 -2.56 -10.63
C ILE A 21 -5.61 -1.53 -11.45
N ALA A 22 -4.35 -1.82 -11.80
CA ALA A 22 -3.52 -0.91 -12.57
C ALA A 22 -4.05 -0.66 -13.99
N VAL A 23 -4.57 -1.70 -14.65
CA VAL A 23 -5.09 -1.62 -16.03
C VAL A 23 -6.15 -0.51 -16.22
N PRO A 24 -7.30 -0.51 -15.51
CA PRO A 24 -8.33 0.50 -15.69
C PRO A 24 -7.84 1.90 -15.31
N ILE A 25 -7.02 2.03 -14.25
CA ILE A 25 -6.45 3.32 -13.84
C ILE A 25 -5.55 3.87 -14.96
N PHE A 26 -4.70 3.03 -15.56
CA PHE A 26 -3.82 3.41 -16.65
C PHE A 26 -4.59 3.86 -17.90
N LEU A 27 -5.61 3.10 -18.29
CA LEU A 27 -6.46 3.42 -19.44
C LEU A 27 -7.22 4.73 -19.21
N LEU A 28 -7.79 4.92 -18.02
CA LEU A 28 -8.50 6.15 -17.65
C LEU A 28 -7.56 7.35 -17.64
N ALA A 29 -6.39 7.24 -17.01
CA ALA A 29 -5.39 8.30 -16.99
C ALA A 29 -4.97 8.69 -18.41
N GLY A 30 -4.70 7.71 -19.28
CA GLY A 30 -4.40 7.94 -20.68
C GLY A 30 -5.52 8.68 -21.43
N LYS A 31 -6.79 8.32 -21.18
CA LYS A 31 -7.94 8.99 -21.77
C LYS A 31 -8.07 10.44 -21.28
N VAL A 32 -7.96 10.67 -19.98
CA VAL A 32 -8.03 12.02 -19.37
C VAL A 32 -6.93 12.91 -19.93
N LEU A 33 -5.69 12.43 -19.99
CA LEU A 33 -4.56 13.20 -20.50
C LEU A 33 -4.70 13.58 -21.98
N LYS A 34 -5.24 12.67 -22.81
CA LYS A 34 -5.53 12.95 -24.22
C LYS A 34 -6.58 14.05 -24.39
N VAL A 35 -7.61 14.07 -23.54
CA VAL A 35 -8.68 15.08 -23.58
C VAL A 35 -8.18 16.43 -23.05
N ALA A 36 -7.39 16.43 -21.98
CA ALA A 36 -6.94 17.65 -21.31
C ALA A 36 -5.94 18.48 -22.14
N LYS A 37 -5.24 17.87 -23.12
CA LYS A 37 -4.26 18.53 -24.01
C LYS A 37 -3.30 19.46 -23.26
N LEU A 38 -2.77 18.99 -22.14
CA LEU A 38 -1.92 19.79 -21.26
C LEU A 38 -0.56 20.08 -21.91
N HIS A 39 -0.05 21.28 -21.67
CA HIS A 39 1.31 21.64 -22.03
C HIS A 39 2.32 20.80 -21.23
N ALA A 40 3.48 20.48 -21.82
CA ALA A 40 4.45 19.54 -21.25
C ALA A 40 4.89 19.91 -19.81
N LEU A 41 5.13 21.20 -19.54
CA LEU A 41 5.53 21.69 -18.21
C LEU A 41 4.42 21.49 -17.15
N ARG A 42 3.15 21.69 -17.52
CA ARG A 42 2.02 21.46 -16.59
C ARG A 42 1.82 19.98 -16.33
N LEU A 43 1.99 19.15 -17.36
CA LEU A 43 1.92 17.70 -17.22
C LEU A 43 3.01 17.18 -16.26
N ASP A 44 4.25 17.67 -16.37
CA ASP A 44 5.32 17.30 -15.44
C ASP A 44 4.97 17.71 -14.00
N ALA A 45 4.56 18.96 -13.79
CA ALA A 45 4.21 19.48 -12.47
C ALA A 45 3.06 18.68 -11.81
N TYR A 46 1.98 18.41 -12.56
CA TYR A 46 0.85 17.63 -12.04
C TYR A 46 1.22 16.16 -11.79
N THR A 47 2.03 15.56 -12.65
CA THR A 47 2.44 14.15 -12.45
C THR A 47 3.36 14.02 -11.24
N ARG A 48 4.26 14.99 -11.00
CA ARG A 48 5.07 15.05 -9.78
C ARG A 48 4.21 15.17 -8.53
N LEU A 49 3.25 16.10 -8.53
CA LEU A 49 2.31 16.25 -7.41
C LEU A 49 1.53 14.95 -7.18
N ALA A 50 1.00 14.34 -8.24
CA ALA A 50 0.27 13.09 -8.17
C ALA A 50 1.15 11.95 -7.61
N LEU A 51 2.42 11.87 -8.00
CA LEU A 51 3.38 10.91 -7.45
C LEU A 51 3.65 11.13 -5.96
N VAL A 52 3.76 12.38 -5.50
CA VAL A 52 3.91 12.69 -4.06
C VAL A 52 2.68 12.25 -3.28
N LEU A 53 1.49 12.55 -3.77
CA LEU A 53 0.23 12.13 -3.15
C LEU A 53 0.08 10.61 -3.14
N ALA A 54 0.41 9.95 -4.25
CA ALA A 54 0.41 8.49 -4.33
C ALA A 54 1.45 7.86 -3.39
N GLY A 55 2.63 8.47 -3.25
CA GLY A 55 3.66 8.03 -2.30
C GLY A 55 3.20 8.16 -0.85
N ALA A 56 2.47 9.23 -0.50
CA ALA A 56 1.87 9.39 0.82
C ALA A 56 0.80 8.31 1.09
N ALA A 57 -0.09 8.07 0.13
CA ALA A 57 -1.10 7.00 0.23
C ALA A 57 -0.45 5.61 0.34
N GLY A 58 0.57 5.33 -0.48
CA GLY A 58 1.32 4.07 -0.44
C GLY A 58 2.05 3.88 0.87
N SER A 59 2.61 4.94 1.44
CA SER A 59 3.27 4.90 2.76
C SER A 59 2.28 4.58 3.88
N TYR A 60 1.07 5.16 3.83
CA TYR A 60 -0.01 4.84 4.77
C TYR A 60 -0.40 3.36 4.66
N SER A 61 -0.71 2.88 3.45
CA SER A 61 -1.10 1.48 3.22
C SER A 61 0.01 0.49 3.60
N LEU A 62 1.27 0.84 3.34
CA LEU A 62 2.44 0.04 3.73
C LEU A 62 2.59 -0.03 5.25
N GLY A 63 2.40 1.08 5.95
CA GLY A 63 2.39 1.09 7.42
C GLY A 63 1.29 0.19 7.98
N ALA A 64 0.06 0.34 7.49
CA ALA A 64 -1.08 -0.48 7.93
C ALA A 64 -0.87 -1.98 7.68
N ASN A 65 -0.36 -2.35 6.51
CA ASN A 65 -0.11 -3.75 6.15
C ASN A 65 1.03 -4.40 6.96
N ASN A 66 1.98 -3.62 7.49
CA ASN A 66 3.18 -4.15 8.12
C ASN A 66 3.24 -3.98 9.64
N ILE A 67 2.52 -3.02 10.23
CA ILE A 67 2.68 -2.69 11.65
C ILE A 67 2.34 -3.88 12.57
N ALA A 68 1.35 -4.69 12.21
CA ALA A 68 1.00 -5.90 12.94
C ALA A 68 2.13 -6.95 12.93
N ASN A 69 2.93 -7.02 11.87
CA ASN A 69 4.08 -7.94 11.80
C ASN A 69 5.20 -7.54 12.76
N VAL A 70 5.33 -6.25 13.03
CA VAL A 70 6.38 -5.73 13.92
C VAL A 70 5.88 -5.71 15.36
N MET A 71 4.66 -5.22 15.60
CA MET A 71 4.13 -4.98 16.95
C MET A 71 3.29 -6.14 17.50
N GLY A 72 2.66 -6.94 16.64
CA GLY A 72 1.67 -7.95 17.05
C GLY A 72 2.22 -8.97 18.04
N VAL A 73 3.48 -9.39 17.88
CA VAL A 73 4.14 -10.34 18.80
C VAL A 73 4.40 -9.78 20.20
N PHE A 74 4.34 -8.46 20.37
CA PHE A 74 4.60 -7.78 21.64
C PHE A 74 3.32 -7.39 22.39
N VAL A 75 2.14 -7.61 21.80
CA VAL A 75 0.86 -7.16 22.37
C VAL A 75 0.62 -7.77 23.76
N ASP A 76 0.79 -9.08 23.90
CA ASP A 76 0.49 -9.81 25.15
C ASP A 76 1.51 -9.57 26.26
N VAL A 77 2.70 -9.06 25.91
CA VAL A 77 3.82 -8.79 26.83
C VAL A 77 4.11 -7.30 26.95
N SER A 78 3.18 -6.46 26.48
CA SER A 78 3.35 -5.00 26.48
C SER A 78 3.55 -4.48 27.91
N PRO A 79 4.65 -3.77 28.18
CA PRO A 79 4.93 -3.23 29.52
C PRO A 79 4.13 -1.95 29.81
N PHE A 80 3.42 -1.40 28.82
CA PHE A 80 2.67 -0.16 28.97
C PHE A 80 1.40 -0.38 29.78
N THR A 81 1.13 0.54 30.70
CA THR A 81 -0.14 0.62 31.42
C THR A 81 -1.07 1.58 30.69
N GLU A 82 -2.37 1.27 30.70
CA GLU A 82 -3.37 2.20 30.16
C GLU A 82 -3.40 3.49 30.98
N PHE A 83 -3.59 4.63 30.31
CA PHE A 83 -3.77 5.89 30.99
C PHE A 83 -4.97 6.65 30.43
N ARG A 84 -5.61 7.41 31.31
CA ARG A 84 -6.72 8.31 30.98
C ARG A 84 -6.28 9.73 31.28
N LEU A 85 -6.30 10.58 30.26
CA LEU A 85 -6.08 12.01 30.42
C LEU A 85 -7.46 12.67 30.51
N ALA A 86 -7.91 12.90 31.75
CA ALA A 86 -9.28 13.33 32.07
C ALA A 86 -10.35 12.39 31.47
N ASP A 87 -11.59 12.88 31.32
CA ASP A 87 -12.70 12.14 30.69
C ASP A 87 -12.67 12.18 29.15
N LEU A 88 -11.67 12.84 28.54
CA LEU A 88 -11.63 13.11 27.11
C LEU A 88 -10.75 12.14 26.32
N LEU A 89 -9.70 11.57 26.93
CA LEU A 89 -8.71 10.76 26.24
C LEU A 89 -8.38 9.49 27.03
N HIS A 90 -8.76 8.34 26.48
CA HIS A 90 -8.33 7.03 26.97
C HIS A 90 -7.34 6.43 25.98
N VAL A 91 -6.11 6.16 26.45
CA VAL A 91 -5.04 5.57 25.64
C VAL A 91 -4.70 4.19 26.20
N SER A 92 -4.95 3.16 25.40
CA SER A 92 -4.68 1.77 25.80
C SER A 92 -3.19 1.42 25.70
N SER A 93 -2.79 0.35 26.38
CA SER A 93 -1.44 -0.21 26.26
C SER A 93 -1.08 -0.55 24.81
N VAL A 94 -2.03 -1.11 24.05
CA VAL A 94 -1.85 -1.48 22.64
C VAL A 94 -1.64 -0.24 21.77
N GLN A 95 -2.41 0.83 21.99
CA GLN A 95 -2.25 2.07 21.24
C GLN A 95 -0.87 2.70 21.47
N GLN A 96 -0.36 2.67 22.71
CA GLN A 96 0.98 3.15 23.02
C GLN A 96 2.05 2.30 22.32
N LEU A 97 1.92 0.97 22.38
CA LEU A 97 2.82 0.04 21.70
C LEU A 97 2.89 0.31 20.19
N PHE A 98 1.73 0.44 19.54
CA PHE A 98 1.67 0.71 18.10
C PHE A 98 2.16 2.11 17.75
N LEU A 99 1.98 3.11 18.61
CA LEU A 99 2.58 4.44 18.42
C LEU A 99 4.11 4.38 18.44
N VAL A 100 4.69 3.70 19.43
CA VAL A 100 6.14 3.49 19.50
C VAL A 100 6.64 2.71 18.29
N GLY A 101 5.92 1.67 17.88
CA GLY A 101 6.21 0.92 16.66
C GLY A 101 6.20 1.78 15.40
N ALA A 102 5.19 2.63 15.24
CA ALA A 102 5.07 3.55 14.10
C ALA A 102 6.24 4.56 14.07
N LEU A 103 6.62 5.11 15.23
CA LEU A 103 7.78 6.00 15.35
C LEU A 103 9.08 5.27 14.99
N ALA A 104 9.26 4.04 15.47
CA ALA A 104 10.41 3.22 15.14
C ALA A 104 10.50 2.92 13.63
N ILE A 105 9.37 2.59 13.00
CA ILE A 105 9.28 2.42 11.53
C ILE A 105 9.68 3.73 10.83
N ALA A 106 9.12 4.87 11.24
CA ALA A 106 9.42 6.17 10.64
C ALA A 106 10.92 6.53 10.74
N VAL A 107 11.52 6.33 11.92
CA VAL A 107 12.97 6.54 12.14
C VAL A 107 13.80 5.58 11.28
N GLY A 108 13.42 4.30 11.21
CA GLY A 108 14.11 3.31 10.38
C GLY A 108 14.04 3.63 8.89
N VAL A 109 12.88 4.09 8.41
CA VAL A 109 12.72 4.59 7.04
C VAL A 109 13.64 5.79 6.79
N PHE A 110 13.64 6.78 7.68
CA PHE A 110 14.46 7.98 7.49
C PHE A 110 15.97 7.69 7.48
N THR A 111 16.42 6.72 8.28
CA THR A 111 17.85 6.46 8.50
C THR A 111 18.45 5.38 7.57
N TYR A 112 17.73 4.29 7.27
CA TYR A 112 18.31 3.12 6.58
C TYR A 112 17.70 2.80 5.21
N SER A 113 16.56 3.38 4.83
CA SER A 113 15.83 2.94 3.61
C SER A 113 16.47 3.36 2.28
N LYS A 114 17.34 4.38 2.27
CA LYS A 114 17.88 5.00 1.04
C LYS A 114 18.46 3.99 0.06
N LYS A 115 19.30 3.06 0.54
CA LYS A 115 19.95 2.07 -0.33
C LYS A 115 18.92 1.18 -1.03
N VAL A 116 17.94 0.66 -0.27
CA VAL A 116 16.89 -0.23 -0.79
C VAL A 116 15.99 0.51 -1.77
N MET A 117 15.61 1.76 -1.47
CA MET A 117 14.78 2.56 -2.39
C MET A 117 15.48 2.78 -3.74
N MET A 118 16.78 3.06 -3.73
CA MET A 118 17.55 3.24 -4.98
C MET A 118 17.70 1.92 -5.75
N THR A 119 17.94 0.80 -5.07
CA THR A 119 18.10 -0.51 -5.74
C THR A 119 16.79 -1.05 -6.29
N VAL A 120 15.70 -0.97 -5.52
CA VAL A 120 14.38 -1.43 -5.97
C VAL A 120 13.85 -0.51 -7.08
N GLY A 121 13.98 0.81 -6.94
CA GLY A 121 13.52 1.76 -7.94
C GLY A 121 14.24 1.64 -9.29
N ALA A 122 15.56 1.40 -9.27
CA ALA A 122 16.34 1.20 -10.49
C ALA A 122 16.15 -0.18 -11.12
N GLY A 123 15.77 -1.20 -10.33
CA GLY A 123 15.56 -2.56 -10.80
C GLY A 123 14.15 -2.83 -11.34
N VAL A 124 13.20 -1.90 -11.17
CA VAL A 124 11.87 -1.97 -11.79
C VAL A 124 11.98 -1.50 -13.24
N LEU A 125 11.26 -2.16 -14.16
CA LEU A 125 11.15 -1.81 -15.58
C LEU A 125 11.06 -0.27 -15.77
N PRO A 126 11.67 0.32 -16.82
CA PRO A 126 11.61 1.76 -17.04
C PRO A 126 10.16 2.24 -17.19
N LEU A 127 9.63 2.90 -16.15
CA LEU A 127 8.27 3.43 -16.13
C LEU A 127 8.25 4.89 -16.58
N SER A 128 7.24 5.25 -17.37
CA SER A 128 6.89 6.67 -17.53
C SER A 128 6.35 7.22 -16.20
N PRO A 129 6.44 8.53 -15.93
CA PRO A 129 5.93 9.12 -14.70
C PRO A 129 4.46 8.76 -14.39
N VAL A 130 3.62 8.72 -15.43
CA VAL A 130 2.22 8.28 -15.31
C VAL A 130 2.14 6.79 -14.97
N GLY A 131 2.96 5.95 -15.61
CA GLY A 131 3.01 4.51 -15.30
C GLY A 131 3.47 4.24 -13.86
N ALA A 132 4.48 4.98 -13.39
CA ALA A 132 4.94 4.92 -12.00
C ALA A 132 3.83 5.35 -11.03
N TRP A 133 3.12 6.43 -11.34
CA TRP A 133 1.97 6.86 -10.54
C TRP A 133 0.89 5.78 -10.46
N VAL A 134 0.51 5.18 -11.59
CA VAL A 134 -0.48 4.10 -11.61
C VAL A 134 -0.02 2.89 -10.80
N ALA A 135 1.24 2.48 -10.97
CA ALA A 135 1.79 1.34 -10.24
C ALA A 135 1.74 1.58 -8.72
N VAL A 136 2.10 2.78 -8.26
CA VAL A 136 2.03 3.14 -6.83
C VAL A 136 0.58 3.21 -6.35
N VAL A 137 -0.35 3.81 -7.11
CA VAL A 137 -1.77 3.84 -6.70
C VAL A 137 -2.34 2.41 -6.61
N ALA A 138 -2.09 1.56 -7.60
CA ALA A 138 -2.56 0.19 -7.59
C ALA A 138 -1.99 -0.61 -6.40
N HIS A 139 -0.68 -0.47 -6.12
CA HIS A 139 -0.06 -1.05 -4.93
C HIS A 139 -0.72 -0.55 -3.65
N SER A 140 -0.97 0.76 -3.54
CA SER A 140 -1.55 1.39 -2.34
C SER A 140 -2.96 0.88 -2.06
N VAL A 141 -3.77 0.73 -3.12
CA VAL A 141 -5.12 0.19 -3.03
C VAL A 141 -5.07 -1.28 -2.59
N VAL A 142 -4.24 -2.11 -3.21
CA VAL A 142 -4.13 -3.54 -2.84
C VAL A 142 -3.73 -3.69 -1.38
N LEU A 143 -2.67 -3.01 -0.93
CA LEU A 143 -2.24 -3.10 0.47
C LEU A 143 -3.33 -2.62 1.43
N PHE A 144 -4.07 -1.57 1.06
CA PHE A 144 -5.20 -1.12 1.85
C PHE A 144 -6.31 -2.17 1.94
N LEU A 145 -6.64 -2.85 0.84
CA LEU A 145 -7.66 -3.92 0.83
C LEU A 145 -7.31 -5.06 1.80
N PHE A 146 -6.04 -5.48 1.82
CA PHE A 146 -5.57 -6.58 2.70
C PHE A 146 -5.34 -6.14 4.15
N ALA A 147 -5.24 -4.84 4.43
CA ALA A 147 -5.02 -4.31 5.78
C ALA A 147 -6.28 -3.70 6.44
N SER A 148 -7.37 -3.51 5.70
CA SER A 148 -8.53 -2.76 6.18
C SER A 148 -9.55 -3.64 6.91
N GLU A 149 -9.48 -3.62 8.24
CA GLU A 149 -10.48 -4.26 9.12
C GLU A 149 -11.89 -3.71 8.90
N GLY A 150 -12.03 -2.39 8.70
CA GLY A 150 -13.33 -1.77 8.45
C GLY A 150 -13.97 -2.23 7.15
N LEU A 151 -13.17 -2.43 6.08
CA LEU A 151 -13.66 -2.98 4.83
C LEU A 151 -14.05 -4.45 4.97
N GLU A 152 -13.20 -5.24 5.63
CA GLU A 152 -13.49 -6.66 5.92
C GLU A 152 -14.83 -6.80 6.66
N HIS A 153 -15.01 -6.05 7.74
CA HIS A 153 -16.22 -6.07 8.55
C HIS A 153 -17.44 -5.59 7.76
N PHE A 154 -17.29 -4.52 6.95
CA PHE A 154 -18.36 -4.05 6.07
C PHE A 154 -18.81 -5.13 5.08
N LEU A 155 -17.88 -5.83 4.44
CA LEU A 155 -18.21 -6.90 3.50
C LEU A 155 -18.87 -8.09 4.23
N ALA A 156 -18.33 -8.47 5.39
CA ALA A 156 -18.86 -9.57 6.20
C ALA A 156 -20.31 -9.32 6.64
N THR A 157 -20.61 -8.12 7.14
CA THR A 157 -21.96 -7.73 7.59
C THR A 157 -22.99 -7.71 6.45
N HIS A 158 -22.55 -7.50 5.20
CA HIS A 158 -23.40 -7.54 4.01
C HIS A 158 -23.43 -8.92 3.33
N GLY A 159 -22.80 -9.95 3.91
CA GLY A 159 -22.75 -11.30 3.32
C GLY A 159 -21.93 -11.40 2.04
N LEU A 160 -21.03 -10.44 1.79
CA LEU A 160 -20.16 -10.41 0.62
C LEU A 160 -18.83 -11.15 0.91
N PRO A 161 -18.15 -11.67 -0.13
CA PRO A 161 -16.81 -12.26 0.04
C PRO A 161 -15.83 -11.24 0.62
N THR A 162 -15.13 -11.62 1.70
CA THR A 162 -14.17 -10.75 2.38
C THR A 162 -12.75 -10.92 1.84
N VAL A 163 -11.91 -9.90 2.08
CA VAL A 163 -10.47 -9.98 1.83
C VAL A 163 -9.80 -10.38 3.13
N PRO A 164 -8.98 -11.44 3.15
CA PRO A 164 -8.32 -11.87 4.38
C PRO A 164 -7.35 -10.79 4.88
N LEU A 165 -7.41 -10.50 6.18
CA LEU A 165 -6.52 -9.56 6.86
C LEU A 165 -5.14 -10.17 7.09
N VAL A 166 -4.42 -10.36 5.99
CA VAL A 166 -3.10 -11.00 5.97
C VAL A 166 -2.12 -10.05 5.30
N PRO A 167 -0.93 -9.84 5.90
CA PRO A 167 0.08 -8.98 5.31
C PRO A 167 0.53 -9.51 3.95
N VAL A 168 0.51 -8.63 2.95
CA VAL A 168 0.97 -8.95 1.59
C VAL A 168 2.26 -8.22 1.23
N SER A 169 2.98 -8.72 0.22
CA SER A 169 4.25 -8.13 -0.22
C SER A 169 4.04 -6.89 -1.09
N SER A 170 4.54 -5.74 -0.63
CA SER A 170 4.55 -4.49 -1.40
C SER A 170 5.31 -4.62 -2.73
N SER A 171 6.45 -5.33 -2.73
CA SER A 171 7.25 -5.52 -3.94
C SER A 171 6.49 -6.32 -5.00
N GLN A 172 5.76 -7.37 -4.59
CA GLN A 172 4.91 -8.14 -5.50
C GLN A 172 3.75 -7.30 -6.04
N ALA A 173 3.11 -6.47 -5.20
CA ALA A 173 2.06 -5.57 -5.65
C ALA A 173 2.57 -4.58 -6.72
N VAL A 174 3.73 -3.97 -6.50
CA VAL A 174 4.35 -3.06 -7.48
C VAL A 174 4.67 -3.79 -8.78
N ILE A 175 5.31 -4.98 -8.71
CA ILE A 175 5.61 -5.80 -9.89
C ILE A 175 4.33 -6.15 -10.65
N GLY A 176 3.28 -6.58 -9.94
CA GLY A 176 1.98 -6.89 -10.53
C GLY A 176 1.35 -5.71 -11.27
N GLY A 177 1.37 -4.53 -10.65
CA GLY A 177 0.89 -3.29 -11.28
C GLY A 177 1.68 -2.93 -12.55
N VAL A 178 3.01 -3.08 -12.51
CA VAL A 178 3.88 -2.86 -13.68
C VAL A 178 3.59 -3.85 -14.80
N ILE A 179 3.41 -5.14 -14.49
CA ILE A 179 3.02 -6.15 -15.47
C ILE A 179 1.67 -5.80 -16.11
N GLY A 180 0.68 -5.41 -15.31
CA GLY A 180 -0.64 -4.98 -15.80
C GLY A 180 -0.53 -3.81 -16.80
N ILE A 181 0.28 -2.81 -16.50
CA ILE A 181 0.54 -1.67 -17.41
C ILE A 181 1.25 -2.16 -18.69
N GLY A 182 2.25 -3.04 -18.56
CA GLY A 182 3.00 -3.60 -19.69
C GLY A 182 2.10 -4.38 -20.65
N LEU A 183 1.15 -5.17 -20.13
CA LEU A 183 0.16 -5.89 -20.95
C LEU A 183 -0.70 -4.94 -21.79
N VAL A 184 -1.14 -3.81 -21.22
CA VAL A 184 -1.90 -2.78 -21.95
C VAL A 184 -1.08 -2.14 -23.07
N LYS A 185 0.24 -2.01 -22.88
CA LYS A 185 1.16 -1.45 -23.88
C LYS A 185 1.60 -2.46 -24.94
N GLY A 186 1.11 -3.70 -24.90
CA GLY A 186 1.48 -4.75 -25.85
C GLY A 186 2.72 -5.55 -25.47
N GLY A 187 3.02 -5.66 -24.16
CA GLY A 187 4.12 -6.48 -23.65
C GLY A 187 5.52 -5.90 -23.88
N ARG A 188 5.61 -4.58 -24.08
CA ARG A 188 6.85 -3.82 -24.29
C ARG A 188 7.05 -2.77 -23.20
#